data_AF-A0A562MYH7-F1
#
_entry.id   AF-A0A562MYH7-F1
#
_cell.length_a   1.000
_cell.length_b   1.000
_cell.length_c   1.000
_cell.angle_alpha   90.00
_cell.angle_beta   90.00
_cell.angle_gamma   90.00
#
_symmetry.space_group_name_H-M   'P 1'
#
loop_
_entity.id
_entity.type
_entity.pdbx_description
1 polymer ?
#
loop_
_entity_poly.entity_id
_entity_poly.type
_entity_poly.pdbx_seq_one_letter_code
_entity_poly.pdbx_strand_id
1 'polypeptide(L)'
;MPRAKRLRVFAGPNGSGKSTLYKQISSQFNTGYFVNSDEIEQDISKAGFINLNRFGLKLTQEDLDQFLGRDQSIAYYGRPKSQDTLYLLLSVKI
;
A
#
# COMPACT_ATOMS: atom_id res chain seq x y z
N MET A 1 -6.57 -18.86 -23.49
CA MET A 1 -5.31 -18.60 -22.77
C MET A 1 -5.64 -17.82 -21.50
N PRO A 2 -5.11 -18.18 -20.32
CA PRO A 2 -5.36 -17.39 -19.11
C PRO A 2 -4.70 -16.02 -19.26
N ARG A 3 -5.46 -14.95 -18.94
CA ARG A 3 -4.99 -13.57 -19.03
C ARG A 3 -3.93 -13.35 -17.95
N ALA A 4 -2.67 -13.19 -18.34
CA ALA A 4 -1.60 -12.86 -17.40
C ALA A 4 -1.91 -11.54 -16.68
N LYS A 5 -1.78 -11.53 -15.35
CA LYS A 5 -1.89 -10.30 -14.54
C LYS A 5 -0.69 -9.41 -14.85
N ARG A 6 -0.91 -8.12 -15.14
CA ARG A 6 0.14 -7.16 -15.49
C ARG A 6 0.17 -6.04 -14.45
N LEU A 7 1.36 -5.77 -13.90
CA LEU A 7 1.61 -4.58 -13.08
C LEU A 7 1.69 -3.35 -14.00
N ARG A 8 1.09 -2.24 -13.58
CA ARG A 8 1.16 -0.94 -14.27
C ARG A 8 1.72 0.08 -13.30
N VAL A 9 2.73 0.83 -13.74
CA VAL A 9 3.42 1.82 -12.91
C VAL A 9 3.33 3.18 -13.60
N PHE A 10 2.88 4.20 -12.87
CA PHE A 10 2.98 5.59 -13.29
C PHE A 10 4.28 6.17 -12.72
N ALA A 11 5.27 6.42 -13.57
CA ALA A 11 6.61 6.90 -13.18
C ALA A 11 6.91 8.29 -13.78
N GLY A 12 7.81 9.04 -13.13
CA GLY A 12 8.19 10.41 -13.51
C GLY A 12 8.51 11.30 -12.31
N PRO A 13 9.11 12.50 -12.50
CA PRO A 13 9.51 13.39 -11.42
C PRO A 13 8.32 13.96 -10.63
N ASN A 14 8.57 14.51 -9.44
CA ASN A 14 7.54 15.19 -8.66
C ASN A 14 6.96 16.38 -9.45
N GLY A 15 5.65 16.58 -9.37
CA GLY A 15 4.95 17.62 -10.14
C GLY A 15 4.65 17.28 -11.61
N SER A 16 5.06 16.12 -12.14
CA SER A 16 4.80 15.74 -13.54
C SER A 16 3.35 15.32 -13.86
N GLY A 17 2.40 15.49 -12.93
CA GLY A 17 0.98 15.19 -13.16
C GLY A 17 0.56 13.72 -13.08
N LYS A 18 1.42 12.81 -12.58
CA LYS A 18 1.12 11.36 -12.51
C LYS A 18 -0.21 11.04 -11.82
N SER A 19 -0.43 11.63 -10.64
CA SER A 19 -1.67 11.42 -9.88
C SER A 19 -2.88 12.03 -10.58
N THR A 20 -2.70 13.14 -11.30
CA THR A 20 -3.76 13.76 -12.12
C THR A 20 -4.16 12.85 -13.27
N LEU A 21 -3.17 12.32 -14.01
CA LEU A 21 -3.40 11.38 -15.10
C LEU A 21 -4.06 10.10 -14.59
N TYR A 22 -3.61 9.56 -13.45
CA TYR A 22 -4.23 8.40 -12.83
C TYR A 22 -5.72 8.65 -12.53
N LYS A 23 -6.08 9.79 -11.92
CA LYS A 23 -7.47 10.16 -11.63
C LYS A 23 -8.32 10.18 -12.91
N GLN A 24 -7.82 10.79 -13.99
CA GLN A 24 -8.52 10.85 -15.27
C GLN A 24 -8.70 9.47 -15.92
N ILE A 25 -7.72 8.58 -15.82
CA ILE A 25 -7.83 7.22 -16.35
C ILE A 25 -8.80 6.39 -15.50
N SER A 26 -8.71 6.49 -14.17
CA SER A 26 -9.55 5.73 -13.24
C SER A 26 -11.03 6.10 -13.30
N SER A 27 -11.35 7.32 -13.74
CA SER A 27 -12.75 7.73 -13.94
C SER A 27 -13.39 7.12 -15.20
N GLN A 28 -12.58 6.67 -16.16
CA GLN A 28 -13.04 6.13 -17.44
C GLN A 28 -12.83 4.63 -17.57
N PHE A 29 -11.87 4.07 -16.82
CA PHE A 29 -11.46 2.67 -16.93
C PHE A 29 -11.29 2.04 -15.55
N ASN A 30 -11.64 0.76 -15.46
CA ASN A 30 -11.28 -0.03 -14.28
C ASN A 30 -9.76 -0.26 -14.23
N THR A 31 -9.10 0.41 -13.31
CA THR A 31 -7.65 0.33 -13.09
C THR A 31 -7.26 -0.81 -12.14
N GLY A 32 -8.23 -1.45 -11.48
CA GLY A 32 -7.98 -2.40 -10.41
C GLY A 32 -7.52 -1.69 -9.14
N TYR A 33 -6.74 -2.39 -8.30
CA TYR A 33 -6.20 -1.80 -7.08
C TYR A 33 -5.07 -0.83 -7.39
N PHE A 34 -5.15 0.37 -6.83
CA PHE A 34 -4.12 1.39 -6.93
C PHE A 34 -3.41 1.53 -5.60
N VAL A 35 -2.08 1.52 -5.67
CA VAL A 35 -1.19 1.59 -4.51
C VAL A 35 -0.26 2.78 -4.73
N ASN A 36 -0.25 3.69 -3.75
CA ASN A 36 0.64 4.84 -3.71
C ASN A 36 1.22 4.95 -2.30
N SER A 37 2.55 5.05 -2.18
CA SER A 37 3.25 5.10 -0.88
C SER A 37 2.87 6.33 -0.07
N ASP A 38 2.79 7.49 -0.71
CA ASP A 38 2.56 8.77 -0.05
C ASP A 38 1.13 8.85 0.49
N GLU A 39 0.15 8.31 -0.23
CA GLU A 39 -1.23 8.16 0.24
C GLU A 39 -1.32 7.21 1.44
N ILE A 40 -0.61 6.07 1.37
CA ILE A 40 -0.55 5.10 2.47
C ILE A 40 0.05 5.73 3.73
N GLU A 41 1.16 6.47 3.60
CA GLU A 41 1.78 7.17 4.71
C GLU A 41 0.86 8.26 5.30
N GLN A 42 0.16 9.00 4.44
CA GLN A 42 -0.82 10.00 4.89
C GLN A 42 -2.00 9.36 5.62
N ASP A 43 -2.52 8.24 5.14
CA ASP A 43 -3.64 7.54 5.79
C ASP A 43 -3.23 7.02 7.15
N ILE A 44 -2.06 6.37 7.23
CA ILE A 44 -1.49 5.87 8.47
C ILE A 44 -1.26 7.02 9.45
N SER A 45 -0.60 8.10 9.04
CA SER A 45 -0.30 9.24 9.92
C SER A 45 -1.53 9.95 10.47
N LYS A 46 -2.67 9.89 9.76
CA LYS A 46 -3.95 10.47 10.21
C LYS A 46 -4.78 9.52 11.06
N ALA A 47 -4.87 8.25 10.66
CA ALA A 47 -5.81 7.29 11.25
C ALA A 47 -5.17 6.36 12.30
N GLY A 48 -3.84 6.25 12.34
CA GLY A 48 -3.16 5.24 13.16
C GLY A 48 -3.00 3.89 12.45
N PHE A 49 -3.71 3.66 11.36
CA PHE A 49 -3.78 2.37 10.66
C PHE A 49 -4.07 2.54 9.17
N ILE A 50 -3.92 1.45 8.41
CA ILE A 50 -4.38 1.35 7.02
C ILE A 50 -5.50 0.32 6.88
N ASN A 51 -6.59 0.70 6.22
CA ASN A 51 -7.67 -0.24 5.92
C ASN A 51 -7.34 -1.06 4.66
N LEU A 52 -6.92 -2.32 4.85
CA LEU A 52 -6.50 -3.19 3.74
C LEU A 52 -7.65 -3.68 2.85
N ASN A 53 -8.91 -3.56 3.31
CA ASN A 53 -10.08 -3.95 2.51
C ASN A 53 -10.18 -3.16 1.20
N ARG A 54 -9.66 -1.93 1.15
CA ARG A 54 -9.62 -1.11 -0.09
C ARG A 54 -8.77 -1.71 -1.20
N PHE A 55 -7.85 -2.62 -0.85
CA PHE A 55 -7.03 -3.37 -1.79
C PHE A 55 -7.58 -4.79 -2.05
N GLY A 56 -8.80 -5.07 -1.61
CA GLY A 56 -9.43 -6.38 -1.73
C GLY A 56 -8.80 -7.45 -0.85
N LEU A 57 -8.04 -7.05 0.18
CA LEU A 57 -7.41 -7.95 1.12
C LEU A 57 -8.30 -8.09 2.37
N LYS A 58 -8.73 -9.32 2.62
CA LYS A 58 -9.36 -9.73 3.88
C LYS A 58 -8.34 -10.57 4.62
N LEU A 59 -7.72 -9.97 5.63
CA LEU A 59 -6.62 -10.57 6.37
C LEU A 59 -7.01 -10.72 7.84
N THR A 60 -6.45 -11.74 8.45
CA THR A 60 -6.60 -12.12 9.85
C THR A 60 -5.29 -11.85 10.61
N GLN A 61 -5.31 -12.02 11.93
CA GLN A 61 -4.09 -11.93 12.73
C GLN A 61 -3.13 -13.08 12.35
N GLU A 62 -3.66 -14.25 12.05
CA GLU A 62 -2.91 -15.42 11.63
C GLU A 62 -2.14 -15.16 10.32
N ASP A 63 -2.75 -14.43 9.37
CA ASP A 63 -2.07 -14.03 8.12
C ASP A 63 -0.87 -13.12 8.39
N LEU A 64 -0.99 -12.22 9.39
CA LEU A 64 0.09 -11.34 9.80
C LEU A 64 1.21 -12.14 10.49
N ASP A 65 0.86 -13.02 11.43
CA ASP A 65 1.84 -13.85 12.15
C ASP A 65 2.61 -14.75 11.17
N GLN A 66 1.89 -15.34 10.19
CA GLN A 66 2.51 -16.14 9.14
C GLN A 66 3.45 -15.29 8.26
N PHE A 67 3.08 -14.05 7.95
CA PHE A 67 3.94 -13.15 7.19
C PHE A 67 5.23 -12.84 7.97
N LEU A 68 5.12 -12.48 9.25
CA LEU A 68 6.27 -12.14 10.12
C LEU A 68 7.20 -13.34 10.37
N GLY A 69 6.68 -14.57 10.29
CA GLY A 69 7.49 -15.79 10.37
C GLY A 69 8.34 -16.09 9.13
N ARG A 70 8.26 -15.31 8.05
CA ARG A 70 9.05 -15.53 6.83
C ARG A 70 10.41 -14.85 6.92
N ASP A 71 11.46 -15.53 6.47
CA ASP A 71 12.85 -15.04 6.48
C ASP A 71 13.07 -13.71 5.75
N GLN A 72 12.24 -13.38 4.76
CA GLN A 72 12.32 -12.13 3.99
C GLN A 72 11.30 -11.08 4.41
N SER A 73 10.57 -11.32 5.50
CA SER A 73 9.67 -10.30 6.03
C SER A 73 10.48 -9.16 6.64
N ILE A 74 10.20 -7.93 6.17
CA ILE A 74 10.75 -6.72 6.76
C ILE A 74 9.57 -5.93 7.31
N ALA A 75 9.44 -5.92 8.63
CA ALA A 75 8.51 -5.05 9.34
C ALA A 75 9.27 -3.79 9.77
N TYR A 76 8.87 -2.62 9.27
CA TYR A 76 9.39 -1.36 9.77
C TYR A 76 8.46 -0.84 10.86
N TYR A 77 8.93 -0.90 12.10
CA TYR A 77 8.30 -0.20 13.21
C TYR A 77 8.79 1.24 13.18
N GLY A 78 7.94 2.15 12.68
CA GLY A 78 8.21 3.58 12.76
C GLY A 78 8.38 3.99 14.23
N ARG A 79 9.33 4.88 14.54
CA ARG A 79 9.46 5.40 15.91
C ARG A 79 8.12 6.05 16.32
N PRO A 80 7.52 5.64 17.45
CA PRO A 80 6.24 6.19 17.90
C PRO A 80 6.40 7.70 18.18
N LYS A 81 5.41 8.50 17.79
CA LYS A 81 5.27 9.88 18.31
C LYS A 81 4.65 9.91 19.72
N SER A 82 4.08 8.80 20.18
CA SER A 82 3.58 8.54 21.53
C SER A 82 3.52 7.02 21.80
N GLN A 83 3.59 6.60 23.06
CA GLN A 83 3.71 5.19 23.49
C GLN A 83 2.56 4.27 23.05
N ASP A 84 1.46 4.82 22.51
CA ASP A 84 0.22 4.08 22.27
C ASP A 84 -0.10 3.78 20.79
N THR A 85 0.80 4.06 19.84
CA THR A 85 0.53 3.78 18.41
C THR A 85 1.68 3.02 17.75
N LEU A 86 1.48 1.70 17.58
CA LEU A 86 2.32 0.84 16.76
C LEU A 86 1.95 1.01 15.29
N TYR A 87 2.83 1.67 14.54
CA TYR A 87 2.72 1.77 13.10
C TYR A 87 3.47 0.62 12.43
N LEU A 88 2.74 -0.27 11.74
CA LEU A 88 3.34 -1.28 10.87
C LEU A 88 3.43 -0.73 9.44
N LEU A 89 4.63 -0.31 9.03
CA LEU A 89 4.93 -0.08 7.62
C LEU A 89 5.52 -1.36 7.02
N LEU A 90 4.77 -2.02 6.13
CA LEU A 90 5.29 -3.08 5.27
C LEU A 90 5.98 -2.45 4.05
N SER A 91 7.31 -2.39 4.09
CA SER A 91 8.12 -2.13 2.90
C SER A 91 8.49 -3.47 2.26
N VAL A 92 7.82 -3.83 1.17
CA VAL A 92 8.29 -4.91 0.29
C VAL A 92 9.48 -4.38 -0.51
N LYS A 93 10.67 -4.90 -0.24
CA LYS A 93 11.85 -4.67 -1.06
C LYS A 93 11.62 -5.42 -2.38
N ILE A 94 11.48 -4.69 -3.49
CA ILE A 94 11.46 -5.25 -4.86
C ILE A 94 12.88 -5.62 -5.24
#